data_AF-A0A7C7EI11-F1
#
_entry.id   AF-A0A7C7EI11-F1
#
_cell.length_a   1.000
_cell.length_b   1.000
_cell.length_c   1.000
_cell.angle_alpha   90.00
_cell.angle_beta   90.00
_cell.angle_gamma   90.00
#
_symmetry.space_group_name_H-M   'P 1'
#
loop_
_entity.id
_entity.type
_entity.pdbx_description
1 polymer ?
#
loop_
_entity_poly.entity_id
_entity_poly.type
_entity_poly.pdbx_seq_one_letter_code
_entity_poly.pdbx_strand_id
1 'polypeptide(L)'
;MTFFEDENLYLWGYYDGSGEEIKLTPAQYYDQFVYSADFINAEEIGYNEVLTSGNAIENQFEVYKDSIIVEYHIPGIDPKFEGLDWQSLRLVFEEYDGSWKLVGIIHNQWTI
;
A
#
# COMPACT_ATOMS: atom_id res chain seq x y z
N MET A 1 16.27 -18.08 6.31
CA MET A 1 15.51 -17.70 5.11
C MET A 1 14.60 -16.58 5.55
N THR A 2 14.90 -15.38 5.10
CA THR A 2 14.06 -14.19 5.34
C THR A 2 13.03 -14.06 4.21
N PHE A 3 12.03 -13.18 4.39
CA PHE A 3 11.00 -12.93 3.38
C PHE A 3 11.59 -12.61 1.99
N PHE A 4 12.64 -11.77 1.95
CA PHE A 4 13.27 -11.34 0.69
C PHE A 4 14.26 -12.34 0.09
N GLU A 5 14.68 -13.36 0.83
CA GLU A 5 15.58 -14.42 0.35
C GLU A 5 14.80 -15.69 -0.05
N ASP A 6 13.48 -15.67 0.11
CA ASP A 6 12.62 -16.79 -0.27
C ASP A 6 12.32 -16.74 -1.78
N GLU A 7 12.88 -17.71 -2.51
CA GLU A 7 12.71 -17.84 -3.96
C GLU A 7 11.49 -18.70 -4.34
N ASN A 8 10.70 -19.16 -3.37
CA ASN A 8 9.49 -19.94 -3.67
C ASN A 8 8.41 -19.04 -4.27
N LEU A 9 7.70 -19.56 -5.27
CA LEU A 9 6.54 -18.90 -5.87
C LEU A 9 5.28 -19.21 -5.06
N TYR A 10 4.58 -18.15 -4.64
CA TYR A 10 3.30 -18.24 -3.96
C TYR A 10 2.18 -17.68 -4.83
N LEU A 11 0.98 -18.24 -4.69
CA LEU A 11 -0.24 -17.67 -5.27
C LEU A 11 -0.79 -16.63 -4.28
N TRP A 12 -0.67 -15.36 -4.63
CA TRP A 12 -1.10 -14.23 -3.80
C TRP A 12 -2.54 -13.81 -4.05
N GLY A 13 -3.09 -14.18 -5.21
CA GLY A 13 -4.44 -13.81 -5.63
C GLY A 13 -4.58 -13.87 -7.14
N TYR A 14 -5.53 -13.11 -7.67
CA TYR A 14 -5.79 -13.01 -9.10
C TYR A 14 -5.96 -11.55 -9.48
N TYR A 15 -5.47 -11.17 -10.67
CA TYR A 15 -5.64 -9.81 -11.17
C TYR A 15 -7.11 -9.52 -11.45
N ASP A 16 -7.56 -8.33 -11.06
CA ASP A 16 -8.88 -7.85 -11.42
C ASP A 16 -8.98 -7.64 -12.94
N GLY A 17 -10.14 -7.94 -13.52
CA GLY A 17 -10.38 -7.89 -14.98
C GLY A 17 -9.87 -9.10 -15.78
N SER A 18 -8.58 -9.48 -15.67
CA SER A 18 -8.02 -10.60 -16.45
C SER A 18 -8.26 -11.97 -15.80
N GLY A 19 -8.31 -12.04 -14.47
CA GLY A 19 -8.40 -13.28 -13.70
C GLY A 19 -7.12 -14.11 -13.71
N GLU A 20 -6.00 -13.57 -14.18
CA GLU A 20 -4.70 -14.25 -14.17
C GLU A 20 -4.14 -14.39 -12.75
N GLU A 21 -3.41 -15.48 -12.49
CA GLU A 21 -2.78 -15.74 -11.20
C GLU A 21 -1.69 -14.71 -10.89
N ILE A 22 -1.71 -14.14 -9.69
CA ILE A 22 -0.60 -13.38 -9.12
C ILE A 22 0.35 -14.39 -8.47
N LYS A 23 1.23 -14.98 -9.27
CA LYS A 23 2.20 -15.99 -8.84
C LYS A 23 3.62 -15.42 -8.78
N LEU A 24 4.04 -15.03 -7.58
CA LEU A 24 5.27 -14.23 -7.36
C LEU A 24 6.06 -14.77 -6.16
N THR A 25 7.37 -14.54 -6.16
CA THR A 25 8.16 -14.63 -4.92
C THR A 25 7.77 -13.51 -3.97
N PRO A 26 8.03 -13.61 -2.66
CA PRO A 26 7.68 -12.55 -1.72
C PRO A 26 8.38 -11.22 -2.04
N ALA A 27 9.62 -11.24 -2.52
CA ALA A 27 10.33 -10.04 -2.98
C ALA A 27 9.63 -9.38 -4.18
N GLN A 28 9.24 -10.16 -5.19
CA GLN A 28 8.51 -9.65 -6.35
C GLN A 28 7.14 -9.09 -5.96
N TYR A 29 6.44 -9.75 -5.04
CA TYR A 29 5.16 -9.26 -4.53
C TYR A 29 5.33 -7.92 -3.79
N TYR A 30 6.38 -7.79 -2.98
CA TYR A 30 6.71 -6.54 -2.30
C TYR A 30 6.96 -5.41 -3.30
N ASP A 31 7.79 -5.64 -4.32
CA ASP A 31 8.13 -4.63 -5.32
C ASP A 31 6.90 -4.22 -6.16
N GLN A 32 5.93 -5.11 -6.36
CA GLN A 32 4.78 -4.84 -7.21
C GLN A 32 3.55 -4.29 -6.45
N PHE A 33 3.32 -4.72 -5.22
CA PHE A 33 2.07 -4.46 -4.49
C PHE A 33 2.26 -3.83 -3.10
N VAL A 34 3.50 -3.66 -2.64
CA VAL A 34 3.76 -3.04 -1.32
C VAL A 34 4.54 -1.75 -1.48
N TYR A 35 5.69 -1.77 -2.15
CA TYR A 35 6.54 -0.61 -2.38
C TYR A 35 6.79 -0.40 -3.88
N SER A 36 5.68 -0.20 -4.61
CA SER A 36 5.66 -0.04 -6.07
C SER A 36 6.08 1.35 -6.58
N ALA A 37 6.26 2.31 -5.69
CA ALA A 37 6.70 3.67 -6.00
C ALA A 37 7.58 4.24 -4.87
N ASP A 38 8.22 5.38 -5.11
CA ASP A 38 9.15 6.00 -4.16
C ASP A 38 8.42 6.78 -3.06
N PHE A 39 7.59 6.08 -2.27
CA PHE A 39 6.71 6.67 -1.25
C PHE A 39 7.46 7.46 -0.17
N ILE A 40 8.74 7.17 0.08
CA ILE A 40 9.55 7.95 1.04
C ILE A 40 9.71 9.41 0.61
N ASN A 41 9.63 9.70 -0.69
CA ASN A 41 9.71 11.03 -1.28
C ASN A 41 8.35 11.50 -1.81
N ALA A 42 7.24 10.94 -1.30
CA ALA A 42 5.89 11.35 -1.68
C ALA A 42 5.67 12.86 -1.49
N GLU A 43 4.95 13.48 -2.43
CA GLU A 43 4.67 14.91 -2.42
C GLU A 43 3.70 15.30 -1.30
N GLU A 44 2.78 14.39 -0.96
CA GLU A 44 1.75 14.60 0.03
C GLU A 44 1.86 13.54 1.14
N ILE A 45 1.89 14.01 2.40
CA ILE A 45 1.94 13.15 3.58
C ILE A 45 0.78 13.51 4.50
N GLY A 46 -0.11 12.55 4.73
CA GLY A 46 -1.29 12.70 5.58
C GLY A 46 -1.07 12.01 6.92
N TYR A 47 -1.58 12.63 7.98
CA TYR A 47 -1.53 12.05 9.33
C TYR A 47 -2.94 11.93 9.91
N ASN A 48 -3.39 10.70 10.16
CA ASN A 48 -4.74 10.39 10.64
C ASN A 48 -5.86 11.05 9.82
N GLU A 49 -5.58 11.27 8.54
CA GLU A 49 -6.52 11.78 7.56
C GLU A 49 -6.42 10.94 6.30
N VAL A 50 -7.45 11.03 5.47
CA VAL A 50 -7.44 10.41 4.15
C VAL A 50 -7.16 11.50 3.15
N LEU A 51 -6.00 11.44 2.49
CA LEU A 51 -5.67 12.37 1.40
C LEU A 51 -6.34 11.95 0.09
N THR A 52 -6.54 10.65 -0.10
CA THR A 52 -7.03 10.09 -1.35
C THR A 52 -8.44 9.52 -1.23
N SER A 53 -9.35 9.95 -2.10
CA SER A 53 -10.66 9.29 -2.28
C SER A 53 -10.65 8.54 -3.61
N GLY A 54 -10.39 7.24 -3.54
CA GLY A 54 -10.47 6.33 -4.69
C GLY A 54 -11.76 5.49 -4.66
N ASN A 55 -11.80 4.46 -5.51
CA ASN A 55 -12.85 3.44 -5.45
C ASN A 55 -12.66 2.43 -4.30
N ALA A 56 -11.53 2.51 -3.59
CA ALA A 56 -11.22 1.64 -2.46
C ALA A 56 -12.08 2.02 -1.24
N ILE A 57 -12.43 1.01 -0.44
CA ILE A 57 -13.17 1.20 0.80
C ILE A 57 -12.24 1.83 1.84
N GLU A 58 -12.56 3.05 2.27
CA GLU A 58 -11.84 3.78 3.31
C GLU A 58 -12.34 3.39 4.71
N ASN A 59 -12.03 2.16 5.16
CA ASN A 59 -12.45 1.64 6.47
C ASN A 59 -11.30 1.48 7.48
N GLN A 60 -10.11 1.99 7.18
CA GLN A 60 -8.92 1.79 8.01
C GLN A 60 -9.12 2.30 9.44
N PHE A 61 -9.83 3.42 9.64
CA PHE A 61 -10.11 3.94 10.99
C PHE A 61 -11.19 3.14 11.74
N GLU A 62 -11.99 2.35 11.04
CA GLU A 62 -12.96 1.43 11.66
C GLU A 62 -12.29 0.12 12.10
N VAL A 63 -11.34 -0.37 11.30
CA VAL A 63 -10.57 -1.61 11.53
C VAL A 63 -9.47 -1.38 12.57
N TYR A 64 -8.67 -0.33 12.40
CA TYR A 64 -7.54 0.01 13.25
C TYR A 64 -7.93 1.14 14.21
N LYS A 65 -8.60 0.75 15.30
CA LYS A 65 -9.03 1.69 16.34
C LYS A 65 -7.83 2.17 17.14
N ASP A 66 -7.87 3.42 17.58
CA ASP A 66 -6.82 4.06 18.40
C ASP A 66 -5.40 3.98 17.79
N SER A 67 -5.32 3.83 16.47
CA SER A 67 -4.08 3.73 15.71
C SER A 67 -3.67 5.07 15.12
N ILE A 68 -2.37 5.21 14.87
CA ILE A 68 -1.83 6.27 14.01
C ILE A 68 -1.69 5.72 12.60
N ILE A 69 -2.26 6.40 11.61
CA ILE A 69 -2.13 6.06 10.21
C ILE A 69 -1.42 7.21 9.51
N VAL A 70 -0.30 6.90 8.86
CA VAL A 70 0.44 7.85 8.03
C VAL A 70 0.27 7.43 6.58
N GLU A 71 -0.27 8.31 5.75
CA GLU A 71 -0.46 8.12 4.32
C GLU A 71 0.63 8.86 3.55
N TYR A 72 1.33 8.16 2.66
CA TYR A 72 2.27 8.72 1.70
C TYR A 72 1.63 8.66 0.32
N HIS A 73 1.20 9.80 -0.20
CA HIS A 73 0.43 9.90 -1.43
C HIS A 73 1.24 10.52 -2.56
N ILE A 74 1.20 9.85 -3.72
CA ILE A 74 1.75 10.32 -4.98
C ILE A 74 0.56 10.59 -5.90
N PRO A 75 0.24 11.87 -6.21
CA PRO A 75 -0.96 12.24 -6.96
C PRO A 75 -0.92 11.86 -8.45
N GLY A 76 0.27 11.53 -8.97
CA GLY A 76 0.46 10.99 -10.31
C GLY A 76 1.94 10.69 -10.56
N ILE A 77 2.25 9.71 -11.41
CA ILE A 77 3.62 9.22 -11.62
C ILE A 77 4.15 9.64 -13.00
N ASP A 78 3.44 9.30 -14.08
CA ASP A 78 3.71 9.73 -15.45
C ASP A 78 2.64 10.75 -15.88
N PRO A 79 3.05 11.99 -16.23
CA PRO A 79 2.14 13.05 -16.66
C PRO A 79 1.18 12.67 -17.80
N LYS A 80 1.51 11.67 -18.62
CA LYS A 80 0.65 11.18 -19.71
C LYS A 80 -0.66 10.57 -19.24
N PHE A 81 -0.71 10.10 -18.00
CA PHE A 81 -1.92 9.53 -17.42
C PHE A 81 -2.78 10.58 -16.73
N GLU A 82 -2.39 11.86 -16.74
CA GLU A 82 -3.19 12.97 -16.17
C GLU A 82 -3.62 12.72 -14.72
N GLY A 83 -2.78 12.04 -13.92
CA GLY A 83 -3.07 11.67 -12.53
C GLY A 83 -3.90 10.39 -12.36
N LEU A 84 -4.23 9.68 -13.44
CA LEU A 84 -4.87 8.36 -13.42
C LEU A 84 -3.86 7.22 -13.17
N ASP A 85 -2.82 7.50 -12.41
CA ASP A 85 -1.79 6.56 -12.00
C ASP A 85 -1.30 6.85 -10.58
N TRP A 86 -2.13 7.57 -9.81
CA TRP A 86 -1.86 7.86 -8.41
C TRP A 86 -1.71 6.59 -7.58
N GLN A 87 -0.89 6.69 -6.54
CA GLN A 87 -0.67 5.62 -5.56
C GLN A 87 -0.57 6.19 -4.14
N SER A 88 -1.01 5.41 -3.17
CA SER A 88 -0.89 5.72 -1.74
C SER A 88 -0.39 4.50 -0.97
N LEU A 89 0.58 4.74 -0.09
CA LEU A 89 1.01 3.76 0.90
C LEU A 89 0.66 4.27 2.29
N ARG A 90 -0.12 3.49 3.05
CA ARG A 90 -0.47 3.80 4.44
C ARG A 90 0.22 2.85 5.38
N LEU A 91 0.87 3.43 6.39
CA LEU A 91 1.50 2.71 7.48
C LEU A 91 0.65 2.88 8.73
N VAL A 92 0.23 1.76 9.31
CA VAL A 92 -0.62 1.73 10.50
C VAL A 92 0.22 1.37 11.72
N PHE A 93 0.18 2.24 12.71
CA PHE A 93 0.90 2.10 13.96
C PHE A 93 -0.05 1.99 15.14
N GLU A 94 0.18 0.99 15.98
CA GLU A 94 -0.49 0.83 17.27
C GLU A 94 0.52 1.00 18.40
N GLU A 95 0.09 1.57 19.53
CA GLU A 95 0.91 1.66 20.72
C GLU A 95 0.90 0.31 21.46
N TYR A 96 2.09 -0.24 21.68
CA TYR A 96 2.28 -1.44 22.49
C TYR A 96 3.45 -1.23 23.45
N ASP A 97 3.15 -1.30 24.75
CA ASP A 97 4.12 -1.14 25.85
C ASP A 97 4.94 0.17 25.75
N GLY A 98 4.24 1.29 25.52
CA GLY A 98 4.84 2.62 25.39
C GLY A 98 5.65 2.84 24.11
N SER A 99 5.52 1.95 23.10
CA SER A 99 6.21 2.04 21.82
C SER A 99 5.25 1.85 20.65
N TRP A 100 5.35 2.71 19.65
CA TRP A 100 4.60 2.55 18.39
C TRP A 100 5.17 1.41 17.55
N LYS A 101 4.31 0.48 17.12
CA LYS A 101 4.65 -0.68 16.29
C LYS A 101 3.90 -0.61 14.98
N LEU A 102 4.58 -0.89 13.87
CA LEU A 102 3.94 -1.08 12.58
C LEU A 102 3.14 -2.38 12.60
N VAL A 103 1.81 -2.28 12.50
CA VAL A 103 0.89 -3.43 12.55
C VAL A 103 0.19 -3.68 11.22
N GLY A 104 0.20 -2.69 10.31
CA GLY A 104 -0.44 -2.79 9.01
C GLY A 104 0.27 -1.97 7.95
N ILE A 105 0.27 -2.50 6.72
CA ILE A 105 0.68 -1.81 5.52
C ILE A 105 -0.49 -1.91 4.54
N ILE A 106 -0.99 -0.77 4.07
CA ILE A 106 -2.12 -0.69 3.16
C ILE A 106 -1.64 0.02 1.90
N HIS A 107 -1.73 -0.65 0.76
CA HIS A 107 -1.39 -0.08 -0.54
C HIS A 107 -2.66 0.16 -1.35
N ASN A 108 -2.81 1.38 -1.84
CA ASN A 108 -3.91 1.78 -2.71
C ASN A 108 -3.32 2.34 -4.01
N GLN A 109 -3.99 2.04 -5.12
CA GLN A 109 -3.61 2.57 -6.42
C GLN A 109 -4.86 2.73 -7.28
N TRP A 110 -4.74 3.58 -8.30
CA TRP A 110 -5.74 3.63 -9.35
C TRP A 110 -5.72 2.34 -10.21
N THR A 111 -6.90 1.85 -10.61
CA THR A 111 -7.05 0.54 -11.28
C THR A 111 -8.02 0.52 -12.48
N ILE A 112 -8.59 1.65 -12.92
CA ILE A 112 -9.67 1.69 -13.96
C ILE A 112 -9.23 2.40 -15.24
#